data_AF-A0A3G5FKH2-F1
#
_entry.id   AF-A0A3G5FKH2-F1
#
_cell.length_a   1.000
_cell.length_b   1.000
_cell.length_c   1.000
_cell.angle_alpha   90.00
_cell.angle_beta   90.00
_cell.angle_gamma   90.00
#
_symmetry.space_group_name_H-M   'P 1'
#
loop_
_entity.id
_entity.type
_entity.pdbx_description
1 polymer ?
#
loop_
_entity_poly.entity_id
_entity_poly.type
_entity_poly.pdbx_seq_one_letter_code
_entity_poly.pdbx_strand_id
1 'polypeptide(L)'
;MNESRDFNLLFKNLEKAASKAMNAYSNLFYEIATGFDMEQNERICHLASKGFDTSDAKIIVKIESDMTVELEELERFSKLLD
;
A
#
# COMPACT_ATOMS: atom_id res chain seq x y z
N MET A 1 -18.86 -24.16 -36.16
CA MET A 1 -17.46 -23.77 -35.86
C MET A 1 -17.47 -22.50 -35.02
N ASN A 2 -17.26 -22.62 -33.71
CA ASN A 2 -17.23 -21.50 -32.76
C ASN A 2 -15.88 -21.42 -32.01
N GLU A 3 -14.94 -22.31 -32.34
CA GLU A 3 -13.69 -22.56 -31.61
C GLU A 3 -12.73 -21.36 -31.64
N SER A 4 -12.63 -20.66 -32.77
CA SER A 4 -11.76 -19.48 -32.89
C SER A 4 -12.16 -18.31 -31.97
N ARG A 5 -13.46 -18.15 -31.66
CA ARG A 5 -13.93 -17.15 -30.69
C ARG A 5 -13.57 -17.54 -29.26
N ASP A 6 -13.53 -18.83 -28.96
CA ASP A 6 -13.23 -19.38 -27.64
C ASP A 6 -11.75 -19.19 -27.30
N PHE A 7 -10.83 -19.47 -28.25
CA PHE A 7 -9.40 -19.25 -28.07
C PHE A 7 -9.02 -17.78 -27.84
N ASN A 8 -9.64 -16.85 -28.58
CA ASN A 8 -9.39 -15.42 -28.38
C ASN A 8 -9.88 -14.93 -27.01
N LEU A 9 -10.99 -15.48 -26.51
CA LEU A 9 -11.49 -15.17 -25.18
C LEU A 9 -10.59 -15.74 -24.09
N LEU A 10 -10.11 -16.99 -24.27
CA LEU A 10 -9.14 -17.62 -23.38
C LEU A 10 -7.83 -16.80 -23.29
N PHE A 11 -7.31 -16.33 -24.42
CA PHE A 11 -6.07 -15.55 -24.44
C PHE A 11 -6.24 -14.20 -23.73
N LYS A 12 -7.33 -13.47 -23.98
CA LYS A 12 -7.64 -12.22 -23.26
C LYS A 12 -7.79 -12.42 -21.75
N ASN A 13 -8.40 -13.52 -21.33
CA ASN A 13 -8.54 -13.85 -19.93
C ASN A 13 -7.17 -14.18 -19.30
N LEU A 14 -6.30 -14.88 -20.03
CA LEU A 14 -4.94 -15.18 -19.61
C LEU A 14 -4.12 -13.89 -19.46
N GLU A 15 -4.15 -12.99 -20.44
CA GLU A 15 -3.48 -11.68 -20.36
C GLU A 15 -3.96 -10.89 -19.14
N LYS A 16 -5.27 -10.82 -18.91
CA LYS A 16 -5.85 -10.14 -17.75
C LYS A 16 -5.40 -10.76 -16.43
N ALA A 17 -5.33 -12.09 -16.35
CA ALA A 17 -4.85 -12.79 -15.16
C ALA A 17 -3.36 -12.53 -14.92
N ALA A 18 -2.53 -12.57 -15.97
CA ALA A 18 -1.12 -12.25 -15.89
C ALA A 18 -0.87 -10.81 -15.44
N SER A 19 -1.59 -9.83 -16.00
CA SER A 19 -1.48 -8.43 -15.57
C SER A 19 -1.89 -8.25 -14.11
N LYS A 20 -2.97 -8.90 -13.66
CA LYS A 20 -3.37 -8.87 -12.24
C LYS A 20 -2.30 -9.44 -11.33
N ALA A 21 -1.68 -10.57 -11.71
CA ALA A 21 -0.62 -11.19 -10.94
C ALA A 21 0.63 -10.29 -10.87
N MET A 22 1.03 -9.68 -11.99
CA MET A 22 2.15 -8.74 -12.01
C MET A 22 1.90 -7.52 -11.13
N ASN A 23 0.69 -6.94 -11.19
CA ASN A 23 0.33 -5.81 -10.33
C ASN A 23 0.32 -6.20 -8.85
N ALA A 24 -0.25 -7.37 -8.51
CA ALA A 24 -0.24 -7.87 -7.13
C ALA A 24 1.19 -8.08 -6.62
N TYR A 25 2.09 -8.61 -7.46
CA TYR A 25 3.49 -8.79 -7.09
C TYR A 25 4.22 -7.45 -6.90
N SER A 26 3.96 -6.47 -7.78
CA SER A 26 4.52 -5.12 -7.65
C SER A 26 4.06 -4.43 -6.37
N ASN A 27 2.77 -4.57 -6.03
CA ASN A 27 2.21 -4.04 -4.79
C ASN A 27 2.89 -4.71 -3.60
N LEU A 28 2.91 -6.04 -3.54
CA LEU A 28 3.55 -6.77 -2.44
C LEU A 28 5.02 -6.37 -2.25
N PHE A 29 5.79 -6.21 -3.34
CA PHE A 29 7.17 -5.74 -3.25
C PHE A 29 7.26 -4.34 -2.62
N TYR A 30 6.37 -3.43 -3.01
CA TYR A 30 6.28 -2.10 -2.45
C TYR A 30 5.91 -2.12 -0.96
N GLU A 31 4.97 -2.99 -0.55
CA GLU A 31 4.58 -3.16 0.84
C GLU A 31 5.73 -3.68 1.69
N ILE A 32 6.46 -4.70 1.20
CA ILE A 32 7.65 -5.23 1.87
C ILE A 32 8.73 -4.14 2.00
N ALA A 33 8.93 -3.34 0.94
CA ALA A 33 9.97 -2.32 0.93
C ALA A 33 9.67 -1.14 1.87
N THR A 34 8.40 -0.77 2.02
CA THR A 34 7.98 0.40 2.81
C THR A 34 7.54 0.03 4.22
N GLY A 35 7.07 -1.20 4.44
CA GLY A 35 6.40 -1.65 5.66
C GLY A 35 4.93 -1.25 5.74
N PHE A 36 4.35 -0.70 4.67
CA PHE A 36 2.99 -0.16 4.62
C PHE A 36 2.28 -0.59 3.33
N ASP A 37 0.98 -0.83 3.40
CA ASP A 37 0.18 -1.05 2.19
C ASP A 37 0.09 0.21 1.31
N MET A 38 -0.51 0.07 0.12
CA MET A 38 -0.59 1.19 -0.82
C MET A 38 -1.45 2.34 -0.30
N GLU A 39 -2.56 2.07 0.39
CA GLU A 39 -3.45 3.08 0.95
C GLU A 39 -2.79 3.81 2.13
N GLN A 40 -2.11 3.07 2.99
CA GLN A 40 -1.29 3.59 4.08
C GLN A 40 -0.18 4.50 3.56
N ASN A 41 0.52 4.12 2.49
CA ASN A 41 1.55 4.96 1.90
C ASN A 41 0.97 6.24 1.26
N GLU A 42 -0.18 6.16 0.59
CA GLU A 42 -0.88 7.35 0.10
C GLU A 42 -1.24 8.30 1.25
N ARG A 43 -1.69 7.74 2.39
CA ARG A 43 -1.96 8.51 3.60
C ARG A 43 -0.70 9.15 4.19
N ILE A 44 0.43 8.44 4.24
CA ILE A 44 1.73 8.98 4.67
C ILE A 44 2.13 10.15 3.76
N CYS A 45 2.07 9.98 2.44
CA CYS A 45 2.37 11.05 1.48
C CYS A 45 1.45 12.26 1.64
N HIS A 46 0.16 12.03 1.90
CA HIS A 46 -0.78 13.10 2.17
C HIS A 46 -0.38 13.89 3.42
N LEU A 47 -0.11 13.23 4.54
CA LEU A 47 0.33 13.88 5.79
C LEU A 47 1.65 14.66 5.59
N ALA A 48 2.62 14.06 4.89
CA ALA A 48 3.86 14.73 4.55
C ALA A 48 3.62 16.02 3.72
N SER A 49 2.68 15.98 2.77
CA SER A 49 2.29 17.17 1.99
C SER A 49 1.63 18.28 2.83
N LYS A 50 1.10 17.93 4.01
CA LYS A 50 0.53 18.87 4.98
C LYS A 50 1.56 19.42 5.97
N GLY A 51 2.82 19.03 5.85
CA GLY A 51 3.92 19.55 6.67
C GLY A 51 4.31 18.68 7.85
N PHE A 52 3.74 17.48 7.98
CA PHE A 52 4.23 16.49 8.95
C PHE A 52 5.57 15.92 8.49
N ASP A 53 6.49 15.67 9.44
CA ASP A 53 7.67 14.88 9.14
C ASP A 53 7.27 13.47 8.70
N THR A 54 8.08 12.85 7.84
CA THR A 54 7.76 11.51 7.33
C THR A 54 7.70 10.46 8.44
N SER A 55 8.53 10.59 9.49
CA SER A 55 8.45 9.68 10.64
C SER A 55 7.17 9.90 11.44
N ASP A 56 6.75 11.15 11.65
CA ASP A 56 5.51 11.47 12.37
C ASP A 56 4.28 10.98 11.60
N ALA A 57 4.27 11.19 10.27
CA ALA A 57 3.24 10.67 9.38
C ALA A 57 3.12 9.15 9.45
N LYS A 58 4.25 8.42 9.50
CA LYS A 58 4.26 6.96 9.65
C LYS A 58 3.66 6.51 10.98
N ILE A 59 3.97 7.21 12.09
CA ILE A 59 3.42 6.89 13.40
C ILE A 59 1.89 7.11 13.43
N ILE A 60 1.43 8.24 12.88
CA ILE A 60 -0.01 8.53 12.74
C ILE A 60 -0.70 7.40 11.97
N VAL A 61 -0.15 6.98 10.83
CA VAL A 61 -0.77 5.92 10.01
C VAL A 61 -0.76 4.56 10.69
N LYS A 62 0.30 4.21 11.43
CA LYS A 62 0.31 3.00 12.24
C LYS A 62 -0.84 3.00 13.27
N ILE A 63 -1.05 4.13 13.95
CA ILE A 63 -2.14 4.29 14.93
C ILE A 63 -3.51 4.24 14.24
N GLU A 64 -3.70 4.94 13.12
CA GLU A 64 -4.95 4.94 12.34
C GLU A 64 -5.30 3.53 11.81
N SER A 65 -4.30 2.68 11.59
CA SER A 65 -4.43 1.35 10.98
C SER A 65 -4.32 0.20 11.98
N ASP A 66 -4.40 0.46 13.29
CA ASP A 66 -4.26 -0.54 14.37
C ASP A 66 -2.98 -1.40 14.25
N MET A 67 -1.90 -0.83 13.70
CA MET A 67 -0.60 -1.51 13.60
C MET A 67 0.16 -1.43 14.92
N THR A 68 1.15 -2.31 15.08
CA THR A 68 2.09 -2.22 16.20
C THR A 68 2.88 -0.91 16.14
N VAL A 69 2.87 -0.19 17.26
CA VAL A 69 3.64 1.03 17.49
C VAL A 69 4.63 0.78 18.63
N GLU A 70 5.89 1.11 18.41
CA GLU A 70 6.93 0.97 19.43
C GLU A 70 6.78 2.03 20.54
N LEU A 71 7.34 1.77 21.73
CA LEU A 71 7.23 2.72 22.83
C LEU A 71 7.85 4.09 22.49
N GLU A 72 9.00 4.11 21.81
CA GLU A 72 9.66 5.34 21.38
C GLU A 72 8.83 6.11 20.33
N GLU A 73 8.07 5.40 19.50
CA GLU A 73 7.14 6.00 18.54
C GLU A 73 5.96 6.65 19.26
N LEU A 74 5.41 6.02 20.30
CA LEU A 74 4.36 6.60 21.14
C LEU A 74 4.84 7.84 21.92
N GLU A 75 6.06 7.79 22.47
CA GLU A 75 6.68 8.95 23.14
C GLU A 75 6.94 10.11 22.19
N ARG A 76 7.22 9.82 20.92
CA ARG A 76 7.34 10.85 19.88
C ARG A 76 5.96 11.39 19.51
N PHE A 77 4.97 10.53 19.36
CA PHE A 77 3.60 10.93 19.04
C PHE A 77 2.97 11.81 20.11
N SER A 78 3.21 11.54 21.39
CA SER A 78 2.66 12.37 22.48
C SER A 78 3.13 13.83 22.40
N LYS A 79 4.38 14.06 21.99
CA LYS A 79 4.95 15.41 21.78
C LYS A 79 4.33 16.16 20.60
N LEU A 80 3.60 15.49 19.71
CA LEU A 80 2.87 16.13 18.61
C LEU A 80 1.49 16.65 19.06
N LEU A 81 1.01 16.21 20.23
CA LEU A 81 -0.30 16.59 20.77
C LEU A 81 -0.22 17.79 21.74
N ASP A 82 0.99 18.19 22.12
CA ASP A 82 1.29 19.37 22.95
C ASP A 82 1.34 20.66 22.10
#